data_AF-A0A498NGH0-F1
#
_entry.id   AF-A0A498NGH0-F1
#
_cell.length_a   1.000
_cell.length_b   1.000
_cell.length_c   1.000
_cell.angle_alpha   90.00
_cell.angle_beta   90.00
_cell.angle_gamma   90.00
#
_symmetry.space_group_name_H-M   'P 1'
#
loop_
_entity.id
_entity.type
_entity.pdbx_description
1 polymer ?
#
loop_
_entity_poly.entity_id
_entity_poly.type
_entity_poly.pdbx_seq_one_letter_code
_entity_poly.pdbx_strand_id
1 'polypeptide(L)'
;MIENRGKRSSDRVTRRVLSNRREYIKQNKERGGKSSRSVLRKFYYITLLRDPVSRYLSEWRHVQRGATWKTSLHMCDGRTPTPEELPPCYEGTDWSGCTLQQFMDCPYNLANNRQVRMLADLSLVGCYNMSFIPEKKRAQVLLESAKKNLRDMAFFGLTEFQRKTQYLFERTFRLKFIRPFMQYNSTRAAGVDLDNDTVQRIEELNDLDMQLYDYARDLFQQRYMYKRQLERREQRLKNQPGLFPFRRTPGSDSVFRDDAPESEASRLPTEDYMNHIINRW
;
A
#
# COMPACT_ATOMS: atom_id res chain seq x y z
N MET A 1 25.76 -51.78 1.19
CA MET A 1 26.63 -51.25 0.13
C MET A 1 25.79 -50.33 -0.75
N ILE A 2 26.24 -49.08 -0.89
CA ILE A 2 25.90 -48.06 -1.90
C ILE A 2 24.44 -47.55 -1.87
N GLU A 3 24.06 -46.48 -1.15
CA GLU A 3 24.52 -45.07 -1.09
C GLU A 3 23.83 -44.10 -2.10
N ASN A 4 22.94 -43.29 -1.52
CA ASN A 4 22.54 -41.91 -1.84
C ASN A 4 23.10 -41.24 -3.11
N ARG A 5 22.23 -40.93 -4.08
CA ARG A 5 22.35 -39.73 -4.94
C ARG A 5 20.98 -39.20 -5.36
N GLY A 6 20.54 -38.11 -4.71
CA GLY A 6 19.29 -37.44 -5.13
C GLY A 6 18.87 -36.23 -4.28
N LYS A 7 19.79 -35.52 -3.61
CA LYS A 7 19.49 -34.27 -2.89
C LYS A 7 20.66 -33.29 -2.99
N ARG A 8 20.88 -32.68 -4.15
CA ARG A 8 21.73 -31.48 -4.30
C ARG A 8 21.24 -30.66 -5.49
N SER A 9 20.26 -29.78 -5.28
CA SER A 9 20.05 -28.63 -6.19
C SER A 9 19.17 -27.49 -5.65
N SER A 10 18.54 -27.58 -4.47
CA SER A 10 17.61 -26.51 -4.02
C SER A 10 18.10 -25.64 -2.85
N ASP A 11 19.21 -25.99 -2.18
CA ASP A 11 19.59 -25.36 -0.89
C ASP A 11 20.60 -24.20 -0.99
N ARG A 12 20.73 -23.54 -2.15
CA ARG A 12 21.68 -22.40 -2.30
C ARG A 12 21.06 -21.01 -2.46
N VAL A 13 19.73 -20.88 -2.48
CA VAL A 13 19.09 -19.58 -2.76
C VAL A 13 18.52 -18.89 -1.50
N THR A 14 18.52 -19.53 -0.33
CA THR A 14 17.88 -19.00 0.90
C THR A 14 18.86 -18.60 2.02
N ARG A 15 20.11 -18.26 1.71
CA ARG A 15 21.02 -17.60 2.67
C ARG A 15 21.46 -16.23 2.18
N ARG A 16 20.88 -15.19 2.79
CA ARG A 16 21.27 -13.75 2.83
C ARG A 16 20.14 -12.83 2.38
N VAL A 17 19.10 -12.77 3.19
CA VAL A 17 18.40 -11.50 3.39
C VAL A 17 18.29 -11.38 4.91
N LEU A 18 18.71 -10.23 5.46
CA LEU A 18 18.79 -9.92 6.89
C LEU A 18 20.07 -10.39 7.62
N SER A 19 21.23 -9.91 7.16
CA SER A 19 22.38 -9.71 8.05
C SER A 19 23.11 -8.42 7.70
N ASN A 20 23.02 -7.45 8.60
CA ASN A 20 23.82 -6.24 8.75
C ASN A 20 24.54 -5.68 7.51
N ARG A 21 24.03 -4.54 7.02
CA ARG A 21 24.69 -3.59 6.11
C ARG A 21 26.18 -3.37 6.43
N ARG A 22 26.57 -3.45 7.71
CA ARG A 22 27.95 -3.30 8.17
C ARG A 22 28.82 -4.53 7.91
N GLU A 23 28.28 -5.75 8.02
CA GLU A 23 29.03 -7.00 7.80
C GLU A 23 29.31 -7.27 6.32
N TYR A 24 28.36 -6.97 5.43
CA TYR A 24 28.57 -7.09 3.98
C TYR A 24 29.67 -6.16 3.46
N ILE A 25 29.77 -4.95 4.02
CA ILE A 25 30.82 -3.99 3.66
C ILE A 25 32.18 -4.43 4.23
N LYS A 26 32.21 -4.97 5.45
CA LYS A 26 33.44 -5.45 6.09
C LYS A 26 34.04 -6.65 5.32
N GLN A 27 33.23 -7.64 4.97
CA GLN A 27 33.69 -8.83 4.26
C GLN A 27 34.21 -8.57 2.84
N ASN A 28 33.71 -7.52 2.15
CA ASN A 28 34.19 -7.18 0.81
C ASN A 28 35.47 -6.32 0.82
N LYS A 29 35.84 -5.71 1.95
CA LYS A 29 37.05 -4.90 2.07
C LYS A 29 38.30 -5.76 2.31
N GLU A 30 38.15 -6.94 2.92
CA GLU A 30 39.24 -7.86 3.26
C GLU A 30 39.68 -8.76 2.08
N ARG A 31 38.91 -8.81 0.98
CA ARG A 31 39.16 -9.74 -0.14
C ARG A 31 39.75 -9.13 -1.41
N GLY A 32 40.54 -8.06 -1.32
CA GLY A 32 41.53 -7.62 -2.33
C GLY A 32 41.13 -7.56 -3.82
N GLY A 33 39.86 -7.64 -4.17
CA GLY A 33 39.36 -7.79 -5.54
C GLY A 33 38.99 -6.44 -6.12
N LYS A 34 39.49 -6.16 -7.33
CA LYS A 34 39.14 -4.98 -8.15
C LYS A 34 37.63 -4.69 -8.04
N SER A 35 37.31 -3.52 -7.48
CA SER A 35 35.95 -3.07 -7.21
C SER A 35 35.15 -2.95 -8.52
N SER A 36 34.48 -4.02 -8.93
CA SER A 36 33.27 -3.86 -9.73
C SER A 36 32.27 -3.16 -8.81
N ARG A 37 31.85 -1.95 -9.19
CA ARG A 37 30.74 -1.27 -8.51
C ARG A 37 29.52 -2.18 -8.69
N SER A 38 29.27 -3.07 -7.73
CA SER A 38 28.03 -3.84 -7.70
C SER A 38 26.91 -2.81 -7.63
N VAL A 39 26.20 -2.60 -8.73
CA VAL A 39 25.04 -1.72 -8.75
C VAL A 39 24.06 -2.31 -7.75
N LEU A 40 23.94 -1.66 -6.59
CA LEU A 40 23.00 -2.08 -5.56
C LEU A 40 21.60 -1.99 -6.17
N ARG A 41 20.95 -3.14 -6.35
CA ARG A 41 19.60 -3.22 -6.88
C ARG A 41 18.64 -2.48 -5.95
N LYS A 42 17.88 -1.54 -6.50
CA LYS A 42 16.84 -0.79 -5.76
C LYS A 42 15.51 -1.54 -5.87
N PHE A 43 14.86 -1.75 -4.74
CA PHE A 43 13.52 -2.33 -4.68
C PHE A 43 12.54 -1.26 -4.18
N TYR A 44 11.43 -1.08 -4.91
CA TYR A 44 10.39 -0.12 -4.57
C TYR A 44 9.14 -0.90 -4.17
N TYR A 45 8.91 -0.99 -2.85
CA TYR A 45 7.73 -1.64 -2.32
C TYR A 45 6.50 -0.75 -2.49
N ILE A 46 5.39 -1.39 -2.88
CA ILE A 46 4.08 -0.76 -3.00
C ILE A 46 3.01 -1.64 -2.37
N THR A 47 1.91 -1.05 -1.92
CA THR A 47 0.75 -1.80 -1.41
C THR A 47 -0.57 -1.04 -1.62
N LEU A 48 -1.68 -1.71 -1.35
CA LEU A 48 -3.01 -1.11 -1.26
C LEU A 48 -3.62 -1.46 0.10
N LEU A 49 -4.29 -0.50 0.72
CA LEU A 49 -5.06 -0.69 1.94
C LEU A 49 -6.54 -0.46 1.69
N ARG A 50 -7.36 -1.00 2.58
CA ARG A 50 -8.81 -0.88 2.59
C ARG A 50 -9.29 -0.68 4.02
N ASP A 51 -10.41 0.03 4.15
CA ASP A 51 -11.17 0.14 5.38
C ASP A 51 -11.30 -1.24 6.06
N PRO A 52 -10.89 -1.39 7.34
CA PRO A 52 -10.76 -2.70 7.97
C PRO A 52 -12.07 -3.49 8.04
N VAL A 53 -13.20 -2.85 8.33
CA VAL A 53 -14.51 -3.51 8.36
C VAL A 53 -14.86 -4.04 6.97
N SER A 54 -14.79 -3.19 5.95
CA SER A 54 -15.04 -3.56 4.56
C SER A 54 -14.10 -4.66 4.05
N ARG A 55 -12.83 -4.60 4.45
CA ARG A 55 -11.80 -5.60 4.11
C ARG A 55 -12.09 -6.94 4.79
N TYR A 56 -12.42 -6.93 6.08
CA TYR A 56 -12.73 -8.11 6.88
C TYR A 56 -13.95 -8.85 6.32
N LEU A 57 -15.04 -8.14 6.06
CA LEU A 57 -16.25 -8.70 5.44
C LEU A 57 -16.00 -9.26 4.04
N SER A 58 -15.21 -8.54 3.24
CA SER A 58 -14.83 -9.01 1.91
C SER A 58 -14.01 -10.31 1.97
N GLU A 59 -13.18 -10.47 2.99
CA GLU A 59 -12.41 -11.68 3.23
C GLU A 59 -13.30 -12.82 3.72
N TRP A 60 -14.18 -12.58 4.69
CA TRP A 60 -15.18 -13.55 5.13
C TRP A 60 -15.98 -14.10 3.95
N ARG A 61 -16.54 -13.24 3.08
CA ARG A 61 -17.25 -13.67 1.87
C ARG A 61 -16.36 -14.44 0.89
N HIS A 62 -15.04 -14.30 0.95
CA HIS A 62 -14.10 -15.08 0.15
C HIS A 62 -13.84 -16.45 0.76
N VAL A 63 -13.69 -16.51 2.07
CA VAL A 63 -13.50 -17.75 2.82
C VAL A 63 -14.77 -18.60 2.77
N GLN A 64 -15.93 -17.99 2.93
CA GLN A 64 -17.24 -18.64 2.81
C GLN A 64 -17.45 -19.35 1.46
N ARG A 65 -16.76 -18.93 0.39
CA ARG A 65 -16.78 -19.57 -0.93
C ARG A 65 -15.55 -20.43 -1.24
N GLY A 66 -14.77 -20.80 -0.22
CA GLY A 66 -13.68 -21.78 -0.31
C GLY A 66 -12.25 -21.22 -0.32
N ALA A 67 -12.05 -19.91 -0.16
CA ALA A 67 -10.68 -19.41 -0.02
C ALA A 67 -10.07 -19.77 1.33
N THR A 68 -8.80 -20.20 1.30
CA THR A 68 -8.04 -20.56 2.52
C THR A 68 -6.67 -19.90 2.57
N TRP A 69 -6.04 -19.70 1.41
CA TRP A 69 -4.62 -19.33 1.30
C TRP A 69 -3.68 -20.27 2.08
N LYS A 70 -4.07 -21.54 2.29
CA LYS A 70 -3.35 -22.52 3.11
C LYS A 70 -1.95 -22.87 2.65
N THR A 71 -1.58 -22.53 1.42
CA THR A 71 -0.22 -22.68 0.88
C THR A 71 0.71 -21.51 1.21
N SER A 72 0.23 -20.51 1.94
CA SER A 72 1.05 -19.39 2.43
C SER A 72 2.11 -19.90 3.41
N LEU A 73 3.37 -19.55 3.14
CA LEU A 73 4.50 -20.07 3.93
C LEU A 73 4.61 -19.44 5.32
N HIS A 74 4.17 -18.19 5.48
CA HIS A 74 4.30 -17.44 6.73
C HIS A 74 5.75 -17.38 7.26
N MET A 75 6.72 -17.25 6.34
CA MET A 75 8.15 -17.23 6.69
C MET A 75 8.49 -16.06 7.61
N CYS A 76 9.08 -16.38 8.76
CA CYS A 76 9.63 -15.42 9.71
C CYS A 76 10.88 -16.03 10.37
N ASP A 77 11.94 -15.24 10.52
CA ASP A 77 13.25 -15.68 11.04
C ASP A 77 13.78 -16.99 10.42
N GLY A 78 13.54 -17.15 9.11
CA GLY A 78 14.07 -18.27 8.33
C GLY A 78 13.30 -19.59 8.46
N ARG A 79 12.14 -19.62 9.12
CA ARG A 79 11.28 -20.82 9.22
C ARG A 79 9.79 -20.50 9.03
N THR A 80 8.99 -21.54 8.82
CA THR A 80 7.52 -21.48 8.86
C THR A 80 7.01 -21.70 10.29
N PRO A 81 5.82 -21.18 10.65
CA PRO A 81 5.22 -21.47 11.96
C PRO A 81 4.79 -22.93 12.07
N THR A 82 4.73 -23.45 13.29
CA THR A 82 4.15 -24.77 13.57
C THR A 82 2.61 -24.70 13.66
N PRO A 83 1.89 -25.82 13.57
CA PRO A 83 0.44 -25.84 13.77
C PRO A 83 0.00 -25.35 15.16
N GLU A 84 0.85 -25.45 16.18
CA GLU A 84 0.60 -24.91 17.52
C GLU A 84 0.76 -23.39 17.57
N GLU A 85 1.71 -22.83 16.82
CA GLU A 85 1.91 -21.38 16.69
C GLU A 85 0.84 -20.72 15.81
N LEU A 86 0.30 -21.45 14.84
CA LEU A 86 -0.74 -20.97 13.92
C LEU A 86 -1.78 -22.09 13.65
N PRO A 87 -2.73 -22.29 14.58
CA PRO A 87 -3.79 -23.28 14.41
C PRO A 87 -4.79 -22.87 13.31
N PRO A 88 -5.36 -23.82 12.56
CA PRO A 88 -6.41 -23.53 11.60
C PRO A 88 -7.75 -23.23 12.31
N CYS A 89 -8.61 -22.44 11.67
CA CYS A 89 -9.98 -22.17 12.13
C CYS A 89 -11.02 -23.17 11.61
N TYR A 90 -10.61 -24.14 10.81
CA TYR A 90 -11.50 -25.09 10.15
C TYR A 90 -10.87 -26.47 10.10
N GLU A 91 -11.73 -27.48 10.02
CA GLU A 91 -11.34 -28.87 9.79
C GLU A 91 -11.50 -29.21 8.30
N GLY A 92 -10.75 -30.20 7.81
CA GLY A 92 -10.85 -30.66 6.43
C GLY A 92 -10.16 -29.74 5.40
N THR A 93 -10.79 -29.55 4.24
CA THR A 93 -10.14 -28.94 3.06
C THR A 93 -10.12 -27.42 3.06
N ASP A 94 -11.20 -26.81 3.57
CA ASP A 94 -11.46 -25.37 3.56
C ASP A 94 -12.56 -25.00 4.57
N TRP A 95 -12.91 -23.72 4.61
CA TRP A 95 -13.92 -23.15 5.52
C TRP A 95 -15.17 -22.67 4.77
N SER A 96 -15.55 -23.37 3.70
CA SER A 96 -16.73 -23.04 2.90
C SER A 96 -18.01 -23.08 3.74
N GLY A 97 -18.92 -22.16 3.47
CA GLY A 97 -20.21 -22.07 4.18
C GLY A 97 -20.13 -21.47 5.59
N CYS A 98 -18.95 -21.11 6.10
CA CYS A 98 -18.84 -20.49 7.44
C CYS A 98 -19.72 -19.25 7.57
N THR A 99 -20.41 -19.14 8.71
CA THR A 99 -21.19 -17.95 9.07
C THR A 99 -20.25 -16.82 9.48
N LEU A 100 -20.75 -15.57 9.47
CA LEU A 100 -19.96 -14.44 9.96
C LEU A 100 -19.59 -14.62 11.43
N GLN A 101 -20.52 -15.16 12.24
CA GLN A 101 -20.29 -15.45 13.65
C GLN A 101 -19.14 -16.44 13.85
N GLN A 102 -19.16 -17.59 13.16
CA GLN A 102 -18.07 -18.57 13.20
C GLN A 102 -16.72 -17.96 12.76
N PHE A 103 -16.76 -17.08 11.76
CA PHE A 103 -15.58 -16.39 11.27
C PHE A 103 -15.00 -15.42 12.32
N MET A 104 -15.84 -14.70 13.05
CA MET A 104 -15.44 -13.79 14.14
C MET A 104 -14.98 -14.53 15.41
N ASP A 105 -15.57 -15.69 15.70
CA ASP A 105 -15.32 -16.42 16.94
C ASP A 105 -14.00 -17.20 16.96
N CYS A 106 -13.38 -17.46 15.81
CA CYS A 106 -12.09 -18.13 15.79
C CYS A 106 -10.96 -17.17 16.25
N PRO A 107 -10.29 -17.44 17.38
CA PRO A 107 -9.22 -16.56 17.90
C PRO A 107 -7.97 -16.56 17.02
N TYR A 108 -7.77 -17.61 16.21
CA TYR A 108 -6.62 -17.76 15.32
C TYR A 108 -6.88 -17.23 13.90
N ASN A 109 -8.02 -16.56 13.67
CA ASN A 109 -8.38 -16.11 12.34
C ASN A 109 -7.38 -15.07 11.82
N LEU A 110 -6.63 -15.44 10.77
CA LEU A 110 -5.67 -14.56 10.13
C LEU A 110 -6.32 -13.35 9.43
N ALA A 111 -7.64 -13.25 9.36
CA ALA A 111 -8.33 -12.03 8.96
C ALA A 111 -8.17 -10.92 10.01
N ASN A 112 -8.05 -11.25 11.29
CA ASN A 112 -7.88 -10.27 12.36
C ASN A 112 -6.55 -9.51 12.19
N ASN A 113 -6.62 -8.17 12.20
CA ASN A 113 -5.48 -7.26 12.08
C ASN A 113 -4.52 -7.63 10.92
N ARG A 114 -5.08 -8.06 9.78
CA ARG A 114 -4.32 -8.57 8.64
C ARG A 114 -3.38 -7.52 8.07
N GLN A 115 -3.82 -6.27 7.92
CA GLN A 115 -3.02 -5.23 7.28
C GLN A 115 -1.80 -4.90 8.15
N VAL A 116 -1.97 -4.74 9.46
CA VAL A 116 -0.88 -4.54 10.42
C VAL A 116 0.06 -5.74 10.41
N ARG A 117 -0.46 -6.97 10.55
CA ARG A 117 0.38 -8.18 10.60
C ARG A 117 1.21 -8.36 9.32
N MET A 118 0.65 -8.05 8.15
CA MET A 118 1.34 -8.23 6.87
C MET A 118 2.30 -7.09 6.52
N LEU A 119 2.18 -5.92 7.17
CA LEU A 119 3.08 -4.78 6.95
C LEU A 119 4.16 -4.65 8.02
N ALA A 120 3.93 -5.18 9.22
CA ALA A 120 4.88 -5.17 10.30
C ALA A 120 6.05 -6.14 10.05
N ASP A 121 7.19 -5.81 10.65
CA ASP A 121 8.27 -6.76 10.88
C ASP A 121 7.92 -7.66 12.08
N LEU A 122 7.55 -8.92 11.79
CA LEU A 122 7.12 -9.87 12.81
C LEU A 122 8.29 -10.40 13.68
N SER A 123 9.55 -10.27 13.23
CA SER A 123 10.70 -10.69 14.03
C SER A 123 10.81 -9.90 15.34
N LEU A 124 10.34 -8.64 15.34
CA LEU A 124 10.31 -7.74 16.51
C LEU A 124 9.46 -8.27 17.66
N VAL A 125 8.57 -9.22 17.39
CA VAL A 125 7.62 -9.77 18.37
C VAL A 125 7.74 -11.29 18.52
N GLY A 126 8.85 -11.89 18.08
CA GLY A 126 9.04 -13.33 18.14
C GLY A 126 8.18 -14.10 17.14
N CYS A 127 7.95 -13.52 15.96
CA CYS A 127 7.17 -14.12 14.88
C CYS A 127 5.76 -14.51 15.34
N TYR A 128 5.36 -15.77 15.16
CA TYR A 128 4.04 -16.30 15.52
C TYR A 128 3.98 -16.84 16.95
N ASN A 129 5.06 -16.77 17.72
CA ASN A 129 5.04 -17.14 19.12
C ASN A 129 4.36 -16.02 19.95
N MET A 130 3.09 -16.26 20.30
CA MET A 130 2.27 -15.30 21.05
C MET A 130 2.74 -15.12 22.51
N SER A 131 3.51 -16.07 23.06
CA SER A 131 4.03 -16.01 24.43
C SER A 131 5.35 -15.26 24.56
N PHE A 132 5.95 -14.80 23.45
CA PHE A 132 7.26 -14.13 23.46
C PHE A 132 7.26 -12.81 24.26
N ILE A 133 6.19 -12.03 24.13
CA ILE A 133 5.98 -10.77 24.87
C ILE A 133 4.50 -10.56 25.17
N PRO A 134 4.14 -9.78 26.21
CA PRO A 134 2.74 -9.50 26.55
C PRO A 134 1.97 -8.91 25.37
N GLU A 135 0.71 -9.33 25.21
CA GLU A 135 -0.16 -8.98 24.08
C GLU A 135 -0.25 -7.46 23.83
N LYS A 136 -0.47 -6.67 24.88
CA LYS A 136 -0.53 -5.20 24.77
C LYS A 136 0.77 -4.62 24.20
N LYS A 137 1.92 -5.16 24.60
CA LYS A 137 3.22 -4.70 24.08
C LYS A 137 3.43 -5.17 22.65
N ARG A 138 3.04 -6.41 22.33
CA ARG A 138 3.04 -6.97 20.98
C ARG A 138 2.24 -6.10 20.01
N ALA A 139 1.01 -5.76 20.37
CA ALA A 139 0.12 -4.91 19.59
C ALA A 139 0.76 -3.54 19.26
N GLN A 140 1.33 -2.87 20.26
CA GLN A 140 2.04 -1.59 20.08
C GLN A 140 3.22 -1.71 19.13
N VAL A 141 4.07 -2.73 19.29
CA VAL A 141 5.26 -2.93 18.43
C VAL A 141 4.84 -3.22 16.99
N LEU A 142 3.82 -4.05 16.78
CA LEU A 142 3.30 -4.35 15.45
C LEU A 142 2.73 -3.12 14.76
N LEU A 143 1.90 -2.33 15.46
CA LEU A 143 1.30 -1.13 14.89
C LEU A 143 2.37 -0.10 14.48
N GLU A 144 3.34 0.18 15.34
CA GLU A 144 4.41 1.14 15.03
C GLU A 144 5.32 0.64 13.90
N SER A 145 5.61 -0.66 13.87
CA SER A 145 6.35 -1.29 12.76
C SER A 145 5.59 -1.17 11.43
N ALA A 146 4.29 -1.47 11.42
CA ALA A 146 3.45 -1.35 10.24
C ALA A 146 3.34 0.09 9.73
N LYS A 147 3.10 1.07 10.62
CA LYS A 147 3.07 2.51 10.27
C LYS A 147 4.39 2.96 9.66
N LYS A 148 5.51 2.58 10.27
CA LYS A 148 6.86 2.89 9.77
C LYS A 148 7.07 2.29 8.39
N ASN A 149 6.82 0.99 8.22
CA ASN A 149 7.06 0.30 6.95
C ASN A 149 6.17 0.88 5.84
N LEU A 150 4.89 1.11 6.11
CA LEU A 150 3.95 1.73 5.16
C LEU A 150 4.41 3.13 4.73
N ARG A 151 4.86 3.97 5.68
CA ARG A 151 5.39 5.30 5.39
C ARG A 151 6.65 5.23 4.53
N ASP A 152 7.52 4.27 4.78
CA ASP A 152 8.80 4.13 4.10
C ASP A 152 8.67 3.47 2.70
N MET A 153 7.51 2.86 2.38
CA MET A 153 7.22 2.36 1.03
C MET A 153 7.23 3.49 -0.01
N ALA A 154 7.60 3.13 -1.24
CA ALA A 154 7.64 4.06 -2.35
C ALA A 154 6.26 4.64 -2.65
N PHE A 155 5.22 3.82 -2.54
CA PHE A 155 3.84 4.20 -2.75
C PHE A 155 2.89 3.28 -1.99
N PHE A 156 1.76 3.82 -1.54
CA PHE A 156 0.60 3.00 -1.21
C PHE A 156 -0.67 3.71 -1.66
N GLY A 157 -1.72 2.93 -1.94
CA GLY A 157 -3.04 3.42 -2.31
C GLY A 157 -4.12 2.97 -1.35
N LEU A 158 -5.28 3.61 -1.46
CA LEU A 158 -6.49 3.27 -0.71
C LEU A 158 -7.60 2.87 -1.69
N THR A 159 -8.30 1.78 -1.41
CA THR A 159 -9.31 1.20 -2.31
C THR A 159 -10.53 2.10 -2.55
N GLU A 160 -10.80 2.99 -1.60
CA GLU A 160 -11.89 3.95 -1.52
C GLU A 160 -11.60 5.20 -2.38
N PHE A 161 -10.35 5.37 -2.82
CA PHE A 161 -9.89 6.56 -3.55
C PHE A 161 -9.16 6.21 -4.84
N GLN A 162 -9.77 5.38 -5.70
CA GLN A 162 -9.14 4.84 -6.92
C GLN A 162 -8.49 5.91 -7.82
N ARG A 163 -9.16 7.05 -8.05
CA ARG A 163 -8.61 8.16 -8.87
C ARG A 163 -7.43 8.86 -8.21
N LYS A 164 -7.46 9.08 -6.89
CA LYS A 164 -6.34 9.67 -6.15
C LYS A 164 -5.16 8.70 -6.08
N THR A 165 -5.44 7.40 -5.93
CA THR A 165 -4.47 6.31 -5.98
C THR A 165 -3.76 6.29 -7.34
N GLN A 166 -4.51 6.33 -8.45
CA GLN A 166 -3.95 6.46 -9.80
C GLN A 166 -3.06 7.70 -9.90
N TYR A 167 -3.59 8.87 -9.52
CA TYR A 167 -2.87 10.14 -9.58
C TYR A 167 -1.52 10.06 -8.86
N LEU A 168 -1.51 9.61 -7.60
CA LEU A 168 -0.29 9.51 -6.81
C LEU A 168 0.71 8.51 -7.39
N PHE A 169 0.24 7.33 -7.84
CA PHE A 169 1.12 6.32 -8.44
C PHE A 169 1.85 6.87 -9.66
N GLU A 170 1.10 7.50 -10.58
CA GLU A 170 1.64 8.12 -11.79
C GLU A 170 2.74 9.15 -11.47
N ARG A 171 2.53 9.98 -10.44
CA ARG A 171 3.51 11.01 -10.04
C ARG A 171 4.70 10.45 -9.26
N THR A 172 4.50 9.39 -8.48
CA THR A 172 5.60 8.74 -7.76
C THR A 172 6.60 8.12 -8.73
N PHE A 173 6.12 7.41 -9.74
CA PHE A 173 6.98 6.67 -10.67
C PHE A 173 7.19 7.36 -12.02
N ARG A 174 6.57 8.53 -12.25
CA ARG A 174 6.57 9.25 -13.54
C ARG A 174 6.06 8.36 -14.68
N LEU A 175 4.97 7.65 -14.40
CA LEU A 175 4.27 6.77 -15.34
C LEU A 175 2.87 7.29 -15.61
N LYS A 176 2.21 6.72 -16.63
CA LYS A 176 0.81 7.00 -16.97
C LYS A 176 0.06 5.71 -17.23
N PHE A 177 -1.10 5.57 -16.63
CA PHE A 177 -2.00 4.47 -17.00
C PHE A 177 -2.74 4.83 -18.29
N ILE A 178 -2.92 3.85 -19.16
CA ILE A 178 -3.66 4.01 -20.43
C ILE A 178 -5.14 4.27 -20.15
N ARG A 179 -5.71 3.47 -19.23
CA ARG A 179 -7.11 3.59 -18.83
C ARG A 179 -7.19 4.20 -17.43
N PRO A 180 -8.12 5.13 -17.22
CA PRO A 180 -8.36 5.66 -15.89
C PRO A 180 -8.92 4.59 -14.94
N PHE A 181 -8.58 4.71 -13.66
CA PHE A 181 -9.16 3.85 -12.63
C PHE A 181 -10.62 4.22 -12.38
N MET A 182 -11.46 3.23 -12.12
CA MET A 182 -12.89 3.45 -11.85
C MET A 182 -13.20 3.07 -10.40
N GLN A 183 -14.03 3.88 -9.74
CA GLN A 183 -14.48 3.61 -8.38
C GLN A 183 -15.70 2.68 -8.44
N TYR A 184 -15.60 1.51 -7.83
CA TYR A 184 -16.70 0.55 -7.72
C TYR A 184 -17.02 0.35 -6.24
N ASN A 185 -18.05 1.04 -5.75
CA ASN A 185 -18.44 0.99 -4.33
C ASN A 185 -19.39 -0.19 -4.02
N SER A 186 -20.11 -0.70 -5.02
CA SER A 186 -20.94 -1.91 -4.92
C SER A 186 -20.07 -3.17 -4.83
N THR A 187 -19.46 -3.38 -3.67
CA THR A 187 -18.62 -4.55 -3.38
C THR A 187 -19.41 -5.60 -2.60
N ARG A 188 -18.94 -6.84 -2.59
CA ARG A 188 -19.55 -7.92 -1.78
C ARG A 188 -19.61 -7.62 -0.28
N ALA A 189 -18.78 -6.70 0.20
CA ALA A 189 -18.83 -6.22 1.59
C ALA A 189 -19.93 -5.19 1.80
N ALA A 190 -20.24 -4.36 0.80
CA ALA A 190 -21.27 -3.33 0.88
C ALA A 190 -22.70 -3.89 0.80
N GLY A 191 -22.88 -5.13 0.33
CA GLY A 191 -24.18 -5.82 0.28
C GLY A 191 -24.46 -6.70 1.49
N VAL A 192 -23.76 -6.50 2.61
CA VAL A 192 -24.03 -7.22 3.86
C VAL A 192 -24.75 -6.26 4.79
N ASP A 193 -26.01 -6.56 5.09
CA ASP A 193 -26.75 -5.85 6.15
C ASP A 193 -26.20 -6.30 7.51
N LEU A 194 -25.70 -5.35 8.29
CA LEU A 194 -25.09 -5.59 9.59
C LEU A 194 -25.75 -4.66 10.61
N ASP A 195 -26.06 -5.21 11.77
CA ASP A 195 -26.39 -4.42 12.95
C ASP A 195 -25.13 -3.72 13.50
N ASN A 196 -25.34 -2.65 14.27
CA ASN A 196 -24.24 -1.86 14.83
C ASN A 196 -23.34 -2.66 15.78
N ASP A 197 -23.90 -3.61 16.53
CA ASP A 197 -23.12 -4.41 17.49
C ASP A 197 -22.14 -5.33 16.74
N THR A 198 -22.57 -5.92 15.62
CA THR A 198 -21.71 -6.69 14.73
C THR A 198 -20.60 -5.83 14.11
N VAL A 199 -20.90 -4.60 13.69
CA VAL A 199 -19.88 -3.68 13.17
C VAL A 199 -18.84 -3.37 14.24
N GLN A 200 -19.29 -2.98 15.44
CA GLN A 200 -18.41 -2.70 16.57
C GLN A 200 -17.53 -3.90 16.91
N ARG A 201 -18.09 -5.11 16.89
CA ARG A 201 -17.32 -6.33 17.13
C ARG A 201 -16.22 -6.55 16.09
N ILE A 202 -16.49 -6.27 14.81
CA ILE A 202 -15.49 -6.36 13.74
C ILE A 202 -14.40 -5.30 13.93
N GLU A 203 -14.77 -4.08 14.34
CA GLU A 203 -13.80 -3.02 14.67
C GLU A 203 -12.89 -3.44 15.82
N GLU A 204 -13.42 -4.04 16.89
CA GLU A 204 -12.64 -4.57 18.01
C GLU A 204 -11.64 -5.66 17.57
N LEU A 205 -12.09 -6.63 16.77
CA LEU A 205 -11.23 -7.69 16.20
C LEU A 205 -10.13 -7.14 15.30
N ASN A 206 -10.31 -5.93 14.77
CA ASN A 206 -9.42 -5.26 13.83
C ASN A 206 -8.89 -3.92 14.37
N ASP A 207 -8.83 -3.72 15.69
CA ASP A 207 -8.47 -2.43 16.31
C ASP A 207 -7.11 -1.87 15.80
N LEU A 208 -6.11 -2.73 15.62
CA LEU A 208 -4.81 -2.29 15.09
C LEU A 208 -4.93 -1.89 13.61
N ASP A 209 -5.70 -2.63 12.83
CA ASP A 209 -6.00 -2.27 11.44
C ASP A 209 -6.79 -0.96 11.36
N MET A 210 -7.71 -0.67 12.30
CA MET A 210 -8.43 0.62 12.40
C MET A 210 -7.45 1.76 12.61
N GLN A 211 -6.57 1.65 13.61
CA GLN A 211 -5.55 2.66 13.90
C GLN A 211 -4.53 2.83 12.76
N LEU A 212 -4.14 1.74 12.08
CA LEU A 212 -3.27 1.80 10.91
C LEU A 212 -3.96 2.49 9.74
N TYR A 213 -5.24 2.18 9.51
CA TYR A 213 -5.99 2.71 8.39
C TYR A 213 -6.27 4.21 8.55
N ASP A 214 -6.61 4.68 9.74
CA ASP A 214 -6.73 6.12 10.03
C ASP A 214 -5.40 6.85 9.76
N TYR A 215 -4.29 6.32 10.27
CA TYR A 215 -2.96 6.84 9.96
C TYR A 215 -2.68 6.87 8.45
N ALA A 216 -2.99 5.78 7.75
CA ALA A 216 -2.77 5.65 6.32
C ALA A 216 -3.61 6.63 5.51
N ARG A 217 -4.88 6.84 5.90
CA ARG A 217 -5.80 7.81 5.29
C ARG A 217 -5.25 9.22 5.37
N ASP A 218 -4.81 9.64 6.55
CA ASP A 218 -4.28 10.98 6.76
C ASP A 218 -2.99 11.20 5.98
N LEU A 219 -2.05 10.24 6.06
CA LEU A 219 -0.79 10.31 5.30
C LEU A 219 -1.03 10.32 3.79
N PHE A 220 -1.98 9.52 3.30
CA PHE A 220 -2.35 9.47 1.89
C PHE A 220 -2.92 10.80 1.40
N GLN A 221 -3.82 11.41 2.18
CA GLN A 221 -4.39 12.72 1.86
C GLN A 221 -3.32 13.81 1.85
N GLN A 222 -2.41 13.84 2.83
CA GLN A 222 -1.29 14.76 2.87
C GLN A 222 -0.39 14.61 1.63
N ARG A 223 -0.02 13.37 1.26
CA ARG A 223 0.77 13.08 0.06
C ARG A 223 0.07 13.57 -1.22
N TYR A 224 -1.24 13.32 -1.33
CA TYR A 224 -2.05 13.76 -2.46
C TYR A 224 -2.06 15.29 -2.57
N MET A 225 -2.37 16.00 -1.48
CA MET A 225 -2.43 17.45 -1.44
C MET A 225 -1.07 18.09 -1.75
N TYR A 226 0.00 17.58 -1.14
CA TYR A 226 1.36 18.07 -1.40
C TYR A 226 1.73 17.94 -2.89
N LYS A 227 1.47 16.78 -3.51
CA LYS A 227 1.75 16.59 -4.94
C LYS A 227 0.91 17.50 -5.83
N ARG A 228 -0.36 17.73 -5.49
CA ARG A 228 -1.23 18.67 -6.23
C ARG A 228 -0.75 20.12 -6.12
N GLN A 229 -0.32 20.54 -4.93
CA GLN A 229 0.21 21.89 -4.71
C GLN A 229 1.51 22.11 -5.49
N LEU A 230 2.41 21.12 -5.52
CA LEU A 230 3.63 21.19 -6.34
C LEU A 230 3.30 21.32 -7.83
N GLU A 231 2.39 20.50 -8.35
CA GLU A 231 1.98 20.54 -9.77
C GLU A 231 1.38 21.91 -10.14
N ARG A 232 0.51 22.47 -9.28
CA ARG A 232 -0.05 23.82 -9.46
C ARG A 232 1.02 24.91 -9.44
N ARG A 233 2.02 24.80 -8.56
CA ARG A 233 3.14 25.76 -8.49
C ARG A 233 3.99 25.69 -9.75
N GLU A 234 4.32 24.51 -10.24
CA GLU A 234 5.05 24.31 -11.49
C GLU A 234 4.30 24.88 -12.69
N GLN A 235 2.98 24.70 -12.75
CA GLN A 235 2.13 25.30 -13.79
C GLN A 235 2.14 26.83 -13.74
N ARG A 236 2.02 27.44 -12.55
CA ARG A 236 2.09 28.90 -12.39
C ARG A 236 3.43 29.47 -12.86
N LEU A 237 4.53 28.79 -12.55
CA LEU A 237 5.87 29.20 -12.99
C LEU A 237 6.03 29.09 -14.52
N LYS A 238 5.43 28.08 -15.15
CA LYS A 238 5.41 27.95 -16.61
C LYS A 238 4.53 29.01 -17.30
N ASN A 239 3.45 29.40 -16.64
CA ASN A 239 2.49 30.37 -17.17
C ASN A 239 2.86 31.83 -16.85
N GLN A 240 3.92 32.09 -16.09
CA GLN A 240 4.51 33.43 -15.97
C GLN A 240 5.37 33.70 -17.22
N PRO A 241 4.98 34.62 -18.12
CA PRO A 241 5.89 35.09 -19.15
C PRO A 241 7.11 35.72 -18.45
N GLY A 242 8.31 35.39 -18.94
CA GLY A 242 9.57 35.75 -18.30
C GLY A 242 9.64 37.22 -17.92
N LEU A 243 9.93 37.51 -16.65
CA LEU A 243 10.35 38.80 -16.12
C LEU A 243 11.76 39.18 -16.62
N PHE A 244 11.96 39.17 -17.94
CA PHE A 244 13.12 39.77 -18.59
C PHE A 244 12.62 40.89 -19.50
N PRO A 245 12.76 42.17 -19.09
CA PRO A 245 12.53 43.27 -20.01
C PRO A 245 13.54 43.16 -21.15
N PHE A 246 13.01 43.06 -22.36
CA PHE A 246 13.71 43.15 -23.63
C PHE A 246 14.86 44.18 -23.56
N ARG A 247 16.12 43.72 -23.69
CA ARG A 247 17.25 44.61 -23.94
C ARG A 247 17.31 44.86 -25.46
N ARG A 248 16.60 45.92 -25.88
CA ARG A 248 16.75 46.80 -27.06
C ARG A 248 17.07 46.20 -28.44
N THR A 249 16.28 46.61 -29.43
CA THR A 249 16.77 47.37 -30.61
C THR A 249 15.74 48.44 -31.00
N PRO A 250 16.13 49.70 -31.25
CA PRO A 250 15.26 50.71 -31.85
C PRO A 250 15.28 50.55 -33.38
N GLY A 251 14.10 50.47 -34.01
CA GLY A 251 14.04 50.38 -35.47
C GLY A 251 12.61 50.36 -36.00
N SER A 252 12.18 51.53 -36.47
CA SER A 252 11.21 51.82 -37.54
C SER A 252 9.77 51.27 -37.44
N ASP A 253 8.87 52.23 -37.31
CA ASP A 253 7.50 52.31 -37.84
C ASP A 253 7.12 51.28 -38.92
N SER A 254 5.97 50.62 -38.74
CA SER A 254 4.83 50.80 -39.65
C SER A 254 3.58 50.07 -39.14
N VAL A 255 2.51 50.86 -39.06
CA VAL A 255 1.08 50.55 -39.05
C VAL A 255 0.75 49.34 -39.93
N PHE A 256 -0.08 48.40 -39.46
CA PHE A 256 -1.27 47.88 -40.18
C PHE A 256 -2.15 47.08 -39.20
N ARG A 257 -3.40 47.57 -39.04
CA ARG A 257 -4.52 46.87 -38.43
C ARG A 257 -5.12 45.93 -39.48
N ASP A 258 -5.49 44.72 -39.08
CA ASP A 258 -6.60 44.00 -39.72
C ASP A 258 -7.35 43.17 -38.68
N ASP A 259 -8.64 43.42 -38.62
CA ASP A 259 -9.65 42.75 -37.80
C ASP A 259 -10.02 41.39 -38.41
N ALA A 260 -10.04 40.33 -37.59
CA ALA A 260 -10.75 39.08 -37.89
C ALA A 260 -11.25 38.41 -36.59
N PRO A 261 -12.44 37.80 -36.58
CA PRO A 261 -13.20 37.50 -35.35
C PRO A 261 -12.70 36.23 -34.63
N GLU A 262 -12.72 36.28 -33.30
CA GLU A 262 -12.39 35.17 -32.40
C GLU A 262 -13.37 33.99 -32.57
N SER A 263 -12.82 32.83 -32.91
CA SER A 263 -13.49 31.54 -32.78
C SER A 263 -13.53 31.12 -31.31
N GLU A 264 -14.74 30.86 -30.82
CA GLU A 264 -15.05 30.36 -29.49
C GLU A 264 -14.52 28.92 -29.32
N ALA A 265 -13.32 28.76 -28.75
CA ALA A 265 -12.75 27.46 -28.42
C ALA A 265 -12.26 27.44 -26.97
N SER A 266 -13.04 26.74 -26.13
CA SER A 266 -12.59 26.03 -24.93
C SER A 266 -12.14 26.87 -23.73
N ARG A 267 -13.03 27.67 -23.15
CA ARG A 267 -12.96 28.02 -21.72
C ARG A 267 -13.38 26.81 -20.88
N LEU A 268 -12.41 26.14 -20.25
CA LEU A 268 -12.70 25.14 -19.22
C LEU A 268 -13.34 25.84 -18.01
N PRO A 269 -14.43 25.31 -17.41
CA PRO A 269 -15.08 25.95 -16.27
C PRO A 269 -14.14 26.00 -15.05
N THR A 270 -14.16 27.12 -14.33
CA THR A 270 -13.41 27.32 -13.09
C THR A 270 -13.91 26.39 -11.97
N GLU A 271 -12.98 26.00 -11.09
CA GLU A 271 -13.12 24.99 -10.01
C GLU A 271 -14.32 25.26 -9.06
N ASP A 272 -14.79 26.50 -8.96
CA ASP A 272 -15.92 26.89 -8.11
C ASP A 272 -17.26 26.32 -8.61
N TYR A 273 -17.43 26.10 -9.92
CA TYR A 273 -18.66 25.50 -10.46
C TYR A 273 -18.76 24.00 -10.13
N MET A 274 -17.62 23.30 -10.04
CA MET A 274 -17.59 21.86 -9.73
C MET A 274 -17.81 21.59 -8.24
N ASN A 275 -17.45 22.52 -7.35
CA ASN A 275 -17.71 22.39 -5.92
C ASN A 275 -19.20 22.55 -5.57
N HIS A 276 -19.95 23.34 -6.34
CA HIS A 276 -21.40 23.48 -6.11
C HIS A 276 -22.22 22.26 -6.54
N ILE A 277 -21.71 21.42 -7.45
CA ILE A 277 -22.39 20.21 -7.91
C ILE A 277 -22.16 19.03 -6.95
N ILE A 278 -21.02 18.99 -6.27
CA ILE A 278 -20.65 17.90 -5.34
C ILE A 278 -21.38 18.01 -3.99
N ASN A 279 -21.79 19.21 -3.57
CA ASN A 279 -22.46 19.42 -2.28
C ASN A 279 -23.99 19.38 -2.33
N ARG A 280 -24.60 18.84 -3.40
CA ARG A 280 -26.07 18.82 -3.55
C ARG A 280 -26.69 17.44 -3.82
N TRP A 281 -25.97 16.36 -3.54
CA TRP A 281 -26.52 14.99 -3.52
C TRP A 281 -25.86 14.17 -2.43
#